data_AF-I6APG3-F1
#
_entry.id   AF-I6APG3-F1
#
_cell.length_a   1.000
_cell.length_b   1.000
_cell.length_c   1.000
_cell.angle_alpha   90.00
_cell.angle_beta   90.00
_cell.angle_gamma   90.00
#
_symmetry.space_group_name_H-M   'P 1'
#
loop_
_entity.id
_entity.type
_entity.pdbx_description
1 polymer ?
#
loop_
_entity_poly.entity_id
_entity_poly.type
_entity_poly.pdbx_seq_one_letter_code
_entity_poly.pdbx_strand_id
1 'polypeptide(L)'
;MKSGRTTFRVRVKTPGEKTFAQAFCEQNGISSARFERAVLSRAFHPHARWLVPLLCFFQPGFCDADIDLVREAGRLRGVEDFDAEAKAFAYHPANTGFARRVLNARVSTRRLRHMIRDTLPAPDAEGAVGR
;
A
#
# COMPACT_ATOMS: atom_id res chain seq x y z
N MET A 1 47.55 4.59 6.98
CA MET A 1 46.42 5.23 6.27
C MET A 1 45.54 4.13 5.69
N LYS A 2 44.38 3.83 6.28
CA LYS A 2 43.46 2.78 5.76
C LYS A 2 42.30 3.45 5.02
N SER A 3 42.29 3.29 3.70
CA SER A 3 41.27 3.80 2.78
C SER A 3 39.98 3.00 2.93
N GLY A 4 38.94 3.62 3.48
CA GLY A 4 37.60 3.05 3.57
C GLY A 4 36.86 3.24 2.24
N ARG A 5 36.78 2.17 1.43
CA ARG A 5 35.87 2.13 0.29
C ARG A 5 34.45 1.94 0.79
N THR A 6 33.71 3.04 0.92
CA THR A 6 32.26 3.01 1.07
C THR A 6 31.64 2.54 -0.25
N THR A 7 31.32 1.26 -0.34
CA THR A 7 30.54 0.70 -1.45
C THR A 7 29.10 1.18 -1.35
N PHE A 8 28.75 2.20 -2.15
CA PHE A 8 27.36 2.53 -2.44
C PHE A 8 26.77 1.40 -3.31
N ARG A 9 25.91 0.56 -2.73
CA ARG A 9 25.07 -0.35 -3.52
C ARG A 9 23.93 0.45 -4.13
N VAL A 10 24.02 0.72 -5.43
CA VAL A 10 22.86 1.13 -6.22
C VAL A 10 22.02 -0.13 -6.43
N ARG A 11 20.82 -0.20 -5.82
CA ARG A 11 19.88 -1.32 -5.99
C ARG A 11 19.30 -1.22 -7.41
N VAL A 12 19.81 -2.03 -8.33
CA VAL A 12 19.31 -2.12 -9.71
C VAL A 12 17.94 -2.82 -9.66
N LYS A 13 16.88 -2.16 -10.16
CA LYS A 13 15.53 -2.74 -10.27
C LYS A 13 15.55 -3.97 -11.17
N THR A 14 15.44 -5.17 -10.60
CA THR A 14 15.41 -6.42 -11.35
C THR A 14 14.04 -6.59 -12.04
N PRO A 15 13.97 -7.01 -13.32
CA PRO A 15 12.71 -7.18 -14.06
C PRO A 15 11.74 -8.27 -13.54
N GLY A 16 12.04 -8.92 -12.40
CA GLY A 16 11.27 -10.02 -11.83
C GLY A 16 10.57 -9.71 -10.50
N GLU A 17 10.77 -8.53 -9.91
CA GLU A 17 10.08 -8.17 -8.66
C GLU A 17 8.61 -7.83 -8.95
N LYS A 18 7.72 -8.75 -8.54
CA LYS A 18 6.27 -8.58 -8.60
C LYS A 18 5.88 -7.35 -7.79
N THR A 19 4.96 -6.54 -8.33
CA THR A 19 4.39 -5.43 -7.55
C THR A 19 3.44 -5.97 -6.48
N PHE A 20 3.12 -5.14 -5.49
CA PHE A 20 2.12 -5.48 -4.47
C PHE A 20 0.80 -5.95 -5.11
N ALA A 21 0.33 -5.27 -6.17
CA ALA A 21 -0.88 -5.68 -6.87
C ALA A 21 -0.78 -7.08 -7.48
N GLN A 22 0.34 -7.40 -8.13
CA GLN A 22 0.56 -8.71 -8.75
C GLN A 22 0.65 -9.81 -7.69
N ALA A 23 1.51 -9.62 -6.69
CA ALA A 23 1.70 -10.58 -5.60
C ALA A 23 0.40 -10.79 -4.79
N PHE A 24 -0.36 -9.73 -4.52
CA PHE A 24 -1.62 -9.82 -3.80
C PHE A 24 -2.68 -10.60 -4.60
N CYS A 25 -2.78 -10.32 -5.90
CA CYS A 25 -3.73 -11.00 -6.78
C CYS A 25 -3.44 -12.50 -6.88
N GLU A 26 -2.17 -12.87 -7.02
CA GLU A 26 -1.72 -14.25 -7.08
C GLU A 26 -1.96 -15.00 -5.76
N GLN A 27 -1.59 -14.40 -4.62
CA GLN A 27 -1.80 -14.97 -3.29
C GLN A 27 -3.29 -15.20 -2.98
N ASN A 28 -4.18 -14.35 -3.49
CA ASN A 28 -5.62 -14.42 -3.21
C ASN A 28 -6.45 -15.05 -4.35
N GLY A 29 -5.81 -15.45 -5.46
CA GLY A 29 -6.50 -15.99 -6.64
C GLY A 29 -7.52 -15.03 -7.26
N ILE A 30 -7.26 -13.71 -7.25
CA ILE A 30 -8.17 -12.69 -7.79
C ILE A 30 -7.62 -12.05 -9.06
N SER A 31 -8.50 -11.50 -9.90
CA SER A 31 -8.08 -10.71 -11.06
C SER A 31 -7.60 -9.32 -10.64
N SER A 32 -6.71 -8.73 -11.45
CA SER A 32 -6.21 -7.36 -11.27
C SER A 32 -7.35 -6.33 -11.20
N ALA A 33 -8.43 -6.51 -11.96
CA ALA A 33 -9.61 -5.65 -11.89
C ALA A 33 -10.33 -5.66 -10.53
N ARG A 34 -10.12 -6.68 -9.70
CA ARG A 34 -10.69 -6.78 -8.35
C ARG A 34 -9.74 -6.33 -7.25
N PHE A 35 -8.48 -6.06 -7.58
CA PHE A 35 -7.43 -5.68 -6.64
C PHE A 35 -7.85 -4.52 -5.74
N GLU A 36 -8.20 -3.37 -6.34
CA GLU A 36 -8.52 -2.14 -5.61
C GLU A 36 -9.65 -2.38 -4.60
N ARG A 37 -10.76 -2.99 -5.05
CA ARG A 37 -11.90 -3.32 -4.18
C ARG A 37 -11.55 -4.33 -3.08
N ALA A 38 -10.74 -5.34 -3.40
CA ALA A 38 -10.34 -6.37 -2.44
C ALA A 38 -9.38 -5.83 -1.37
N VAL A 39 -8.51 -4.90 -1.72
CA VAL A 39 -7.59 -4.24 -0.78
C VAL A 39 -8.33 -3.19 0.04
N LEU A 40 -9.14 -2.33 -0.59
CA LEU A 40 -9.93 -1.31 0.11
C LEU A 40 -10.79 -1.92 1.21
N SER A 41 -11.56 -2.98 0.91
CA SER A 41 -12.41 -3.65 1.90
C SER A 41 -11.64 -4.19 3.12
N ARG A 42 -10.40 -4.67 2.91
CA ARG A 42 -9.53 -5.16 3.99
C ARG A 42 -8.85 -4.03 4.74
N ALA A 43 -8.46 -2.96 4.05
CA ALA A 43 -7.68 -1.85 4.57
C ALA A 43 -8.52 -0.80 5.31
N PHE A 44 -9.83 -0.71 5.05
CA PHE A 44 -10.73 0.12 5.84
C PHE A 44 -10.77 -0.29 7.31
N HIS A 45 -11.01 0.70 8.19
CA HIS A 45 -11.32 0.42 9.59
C HIS A 45 -12.60 -0.44 9.70
N PRO A 46 -12.73 -1.35 10.68
CA PRO A 46 -13.86 -2.27 10.79
C PRO A 46 -15.23 -1.59 10.74
N HIS A 47 -15.38 -0.48 11.45
CA HIS A 47 -16.60 0.34 11.43
C HIS A 47 -16.78 1.10 10.11
N ALA A 48 -15.68 1.52 9.48
CA ALA A 48 -15.68 2.20 8.20
C ALA A 48 -16.06 1.27 7.02
N ARG A 49 -15.92 -0.05 7.15
CA ARG A 49 -16.30 -1.01 6.09
C ARG A 49 -17.78 -0.92 5.70
N TRP A 50 -18.63 -0.58 6.66
CA TRP A 50 -20.07 -0.42 6.43
C TRP A 50 -20.45 1.02 6.06
N LEU A 51 -19.78 2.00 6.66
CA LEU A 51 -20.07 3.42 6.43
C LEU A 51 -19.53 3.93 5.09
N VAL A 52 -18.34 3.48 4.68
CA VAL A 52 -17.65 4.02 3.50
C VAL A 52 -18.40 3.72 2.19
N PRO A 53 -18.92 2.50 1.92
CA PRO A 53 -19.72 2.25 0.72
C PRO A 53 -20.92 3.20 0.60
N LEU A 54 -21.58 3.51 1.73
CA LEU A 54 -22.68 4.46 1.79
C LEU A 54 -22.21 5.88 1.46
N LEU A 55 -21.10 6.31 2.07
CA LEU A 55 -20.51 7.63 1.83
C LEU A 55 -20.00 7.80 0.39
N CYS A 56 -19.38 6.77 -0.21
CA CYS A 56 -18.98 6.81 -1.62
C CYS A 56 -20.20 6.96 -2.54
N PHE A 57 -21.33 6.37 -2.18
CA PHE A 57 -22.56 6.42 -2.98
C PHE A 57 -23.24 7.78 -2.91
N PHE A 58 -23.36 8.38 -1.71
CA PHE A 58 -24.03 9.67 -1.52
C PHE A 58 -23.13 10.89 -1.80
N GLN A 59 -21.81 10.72 -1.71
CA GLN A 59 -20.84 11.79 -1.97
C GLN A 59 -19.85 11.33 -3.04
N PRO A 60 -20.13 11.65 -4.32
CA PRO A 60 -19.19 11.41 -5.41
C PRO A 60 -17.84 12.05 -5.08
N GLY A 61 -16.77 11.29 -5.22
CA GLY A 61 -15.41 11.74 -4.91
C GLY A 61 -14.96 11.56 -3.47
N PHE A 62 -15.84 11.12 -2.55
CA PHE A 62 -15.42 10.86 -1.16
C PHE A 62 -14.30 9.83 -1.09
N CYS A 63 -14.35 8.79 -1.92
CA CYS A 63 -13.45 7.64 -1.85
C CYS A 63 -12.25 7.71 -2.80
N ASP A 64 -12.15 8.76 -3.62
CA ASP A 64 -11.13 8.87 -4.66
C ASP A 64 -9.73 8.85 -4.07
N ALA A 65 -9.50 9.59 -2.99
CA ALA A 65 -8.21 9.60 -2.31
C ALA A 65 -7.81 8.22 -1.72
N ASP A 66 -8.78 7.40 -1.29
CA ASP A 66 -8.48 6.04 -0.83
C ASP A 66 -8.16 5.10 -2.01
N ILE A 67 -8.91 5.24 -3.11
CA ILE A 67 -8.69 4.47 -4.35
C ILE A 67 -7.31 4.79 -4.91
N ASP A 68 -6.95 6.07 -4.98
CA ASP A 68 -5.65 6.54 -5.45
C ASP A 68 -4.52 6.01 -4.57
N LEU A 69 -4.66 6.08 -3.25
CA LEU A 69 -3.67 5.49 -2.34
C LEU A 69 -3.49 3.98 -2.60
N VAL A 70 -4.58 3.23 -2.74
CA VAL A 70 -4.50 1.78 -3.00
C VAL A 70 -3.91 1.48 -4.37
N ARG A 71 -4.22 2.30 -5.38
CA ARG A 71 -3.66 2.19 -6.72
C ARG A 71 -2.16 2.44 -6.73
N GLU A 72 -1.69 3.50 -6.08
CA GLU A 72 -0.25 3.79 -5.96
C GLU A 72 0.46 2.73 -5.11
N ALA A 73 -0.14 2.31 -3.98
CA ALA A 73 0.35 1.20 -3.18
C ALA A 73 0.50 -0.10 -4.00
N GLY A 74 -0.41 -0.35 -4.94
CA GLY A 74 -0.37 -1.50 -5.85
C GLY A 74 0.85 -1.55 -6.78
N ARG A 75 1.49 -0.40 -7.02
CA ARG A 75 2.71 -0.28 -7.86
C ARG A 75 3.99 -0.49 -7.06
N LEU A 76 3.91 -0.47 -5.73
CA LEU A 76 5.06 -0.62 -4.86
C LEU A 76 5.66 -2.02 -4.98
N ARG A 77 6.98 -2.09 -4.82
CA ARG A 77 7.76 -3.34 -4.82
C ARG A 77 8.41 -3.64 -3.48
N GLY A 78 8.30 -2.72 -2.53
CA GLY A 78 8.74 -2.91 -1.16
C GLY A 78 7.88 -2.11 -0.18
N VAL A 79 7.89 -2.55 1.09
CA VAL A 79 7.24 -1.85 2.20
C VAL A 79 7.91 -0.51 2.48
N GLU A 80 9.22 -0.40 2.17
CA GLU A 80 10.04 0.79 2.41
C GLU A 80 9.49 2.01 1.64
N ASP A 81 9.03 1.78 0.40
CA ASP A 81 8.47 2.82 -0.47
C ASP A 81 7.08 3.29 0.00
N PHE A 82 6.38 2.50 0.80
CA PHE A 82 5.03 2.82 1.26
C PHE A 82 4.98 3.94 2.31
N ASP A 83 6.06 4.14 3.07
CA ASP A 83 6.05 5.16 4.14
C ASP A 83 5.96 6.59 3.57
N ALA A 84 6.52 6.83 2.37
CA ALA A 84 6.38 8.10 1.66
C ALA A 84 4.93 8.33 1.20
N GLU A 85 4.30 7.31 0.59
CA GLU A 85 2.91 7.36 0.13
C GLU A 85 1.92 7.52 1.28
N ALA A 86 2.14 6.79 2.38
CA ALA A 86 1.33 6.90 3.59
C ALA A 86 1.39 8.30 4.21
N LYS A 87 2.59 8.93 4.18
CA LYS A 87 2.77 10.30 4.66
C LYS A 87 2.07 11.30 3.73
N ALA A 88 2.22 11.16 2.41
CA ALA A 88 1.53 12.01 1.43
C ALA A 88 0.01 11.94 1.60
N PHE A 89 -0.54 10.72 1.74
CA PHE A 89 -1.95 10.51 2.01
C PHE A 89 -2.39 11.16 3.32
N ALA A 90 -1.62 11.04 4.41
CA ALA A 90 -1.98 11.64 5.69
C ALA A 90 -2.21 13.17 5.61
N TYR A 91 -1.51 13.86 4.72
CA TYR A 91 -1.65 15.30 4.48
C TYR A 91 -2.56 15.65 3.30
N HIS A 92 -3.21 14.68 2.66
CA HIS A 92 -4.06 14.91 1.50
C HIS A 92 -5.26 15.82 1.85
N PRO A 93 -5.60 16.83 1.03
CA PRO A 93 -6.70 17.76 1.33
C PRO A 93 -8.07 17.07 1.46
N ALA A 94 -8.26 15.93 0.81
CA ALA A 94 -9.48 15.11 0.95
C ALA A 94 -9.61 14.42 2.32
N ASN A 95 -8.56 14.37 3.14
CA ASN A 95 -8.61 13.85 4.52
C ASN A 95 -9.08 14.92 5.53
N THR A 96 -9.82 15.93 5.06
CA THR A 96 -10.47 16.96 5.87
C THR A 96 -11.94 16.60 6.14
N GLY A 97 -12.55 17.23 7.13
CA GLY A 97 -13.97 17.03 7.48
C GLY A 97 -14.25 15.97 8.55
N PHE A 98 -15.47 15.99 9.08
CA PHE A 98 -15.88 15.21 10.25
C PHE A 98 -15.80 13.68 10.03
N ALA A 99 -16.27 13.18 8.89
CA ALA A 99 -16.24 11.75 8.58
C ALA A 99 -14.80 11.19 8.51
N ARG A 100 -13.87 11.95 7.94
CA ARG A 100 -12.46 11.57 7.80
C ARG A 100 -11.67 11.75 9.09
N ARG A 101 -11.84 12.88 9.81
CA ARG A 101 -11.10 13.21 11.04
C ARG A 101 -11.66 12.55 12.29
N VAL A 102 -12.97 12.51 12.45
CA VAL A 102 -13.63 12.05 13.69
C VAL A 102 -14.04 10.59 13.56
N LEU A 103 -14.70 10.23 12.45
CA LEU A 103 -15.18 8.85 12.26
C LEU A 103 -14.13 7.92 11.66
N ASN A 104 -12.95 8.41 11.26
CA ASN A 104 -11.92 7.63 10.58
C ASN A 104 -12.47 6.80 9.41
N ALA A 105 -13.41 7.37 8.65
CA ALA A 105 -13.98 6.77 7.44
C ALA A 105 -12.98 6.84 6.27
N ARG A 106 -11.82 6.20 6.46
CA ARG A 106 -10.68 6.18 5.52
C ARG A 106 -9.92 4.87 5.61
N VAL A 107 -9.06 4.62 4.62
CA VAL A 107 -8.13 3.50 4.66
C VAL A 107 -7.15 3.66 5.83
N SER A 108 -6.91 2.57 6.55
CA SER A 108 -5.89 2.51 7.59
C SER A 108 -4.53 2.25 6.94
N THR A 109 -3.68 3.27 6.89
CA THR A 109 -2.29 3.15 6.37
C THR A 109 -1.51 2.06 7.10
N ARG A 110 -1.72 1.89 8.42
CA ARG A 110 -1.12 0.80 9.19
C ARG A 110 -1.56 -0.59 8.69
N ARG A 111 -2.84 -0.78 8.40
CA ARG A 111 -3.34 -2.06 7.85
C ARG A 111 -2.81 -2.28 6.45
N LEU A 112 -2.82 -1.25 5.61
CA LEU A 112 -2.29 -1.32 4.26
C LEU A 112 -0.80 -1.68 4.26
N ARG A 113 0.00 -1.06 5.15
CA ARG A 113 1.42 -1.42 5.36
C ARG A 113 1.59 -2.89 5.75
N HIS A 114 0.75 -3.39 6.65
CA HIS A 114 0.78 -4.79 7.07
C HIS A 114 0.48 -5.72 5.90
N MET A 115 -0.54 -5.41 5.09
CA MET A 115 -0.85 -6.18 3.88
C MET A 115 0.30 -6.19 2.88
N ILE A 116 0.93 -5.04 2.63
CA ILE A 116 2.08 -4.94 1.72
C ILE A 116 3.23 -5.82 2.23
N ARG A 117 3.51 -5.77 3.53
CA ARG A 117 4.58 -6.56 4.16
C ARG A 117 4.31 -8.07 4.13
N ASP A 118 3.06 -8.47 4.31
CA ASP A 118 2.69 -9.88 4.33
C ASP A 118 2.61 -10.48 2.92
N THR A 119 2.45 -9.63 1.90
CA THR A 119 2.37 -10.03 0.49
C THR A 119 3.72 -9.94 -0.24
N LEU A 120 4.52 -8.92 0.04
CA LEU A 120 5.83 -8.73 -0.60
C LEU A 120 6.93 -9.42 0.23
N PRO A 121 7.88 -10.11 -0.42
CA PRO A 121 9.00 -10.71 0.28
C PRO A 121 9.87 -9.63 0.93
N ALA A 122 10.48 -9.96 2.08
CA ALA A 122 11.49 -9.11 2.70
C ALA A 122 12.67 -8.95 1.72
N PRO A 123 13.33 -7.76 1.69
CA PRO A 123 14.36 -7.41 0.70
C PRO A 123 15.68 -8.22 0.76
N ASP A 124 15.68 -9.45 1.29
CA ASP A 124 16.88 -10.19 1.66
C ASP A 124 16.75 -11.72 1.72
N ALA A 125 15.76 -12.32 1.04
CA ALA A 125 15.65 -13.79 0.95
C ALA A 125 16.46 -14.44 -0.20
N GLU A 126 16.97 -13.70 -1.18
CA GLU A 126 17.74 -14.25 -2.31
C GLU A 126 19.28 -14.08 -2.20
N GLY A 127 19.79 -13.86 -0.98
CA GLY A 127 21.23 -13.82 -0.69
C GLY A 127 21.80 -15.07 -0.01
N ALA A 128 20.96 -16.06 0.32
CA ALA A 128 21.36 -17.26 1.06
C ALA A 128 21.42 -18.51 0.17
N VAL A 129 22.09 -18.41 -0.99
CA VAL A 129 22.63 -19.59 -1.69
C VAL A 129 24.09 -19.33 -1.94
N GLY A 130 24.95 -20.13 -1.31
CA GLY A 130 26.37 -20.21 -1.65
C GLY A 130 27.32 -19.87 -0.50
N ARG A 131 27.48 -20.82 0.43
CA ARG A 131 28.80 -21.44 0.66
C ARG A 131 28.65 -22.77 1.35
#